data_AF-A0A6P8Y2N4-F1
#
_entry.id   AF-A0A6P8Y2N4-F1
#
_cell.length_a   1.000
_cell.length_b   1.000
_cell.length_c   1.000
_cell.angle_alpha   90.00
_cell.angle_beta   90.00
_cell.angle_gamma   90.00
#
_symmetry.space_group_name_H-M   'P 1'
#
loop_
_entity.id
_entity.type
_entity.pdbx_description
1 polymer ?
#
loop_
_entity_poly.entity_id
_entity_poly.type
_entity_poly.pdbx_seq_one_letter_code
_entity_poly.pdbx_strand_id
1 'polypeptide(L)'
;MTTRLGVKTILTFGAGWIANSAYQVIHSKQSQTSGSIVIDGRIVKNRPALPIFGVVSAATPYDTNTGSDVATRVSQIMQHGFPSLDNIRSFDDYVLSYDRRNKVANWVFEHLTPDGVKHNEAVDRSKCDFKEDLSIHPYFRSTNEDYKYSGYDRGHLAAAGNHKAHQKHCEQTFLLSNMAPQVGRGFNRDSWNRLERHVRKLTKTYQNVYVCTGPMYLAQKESDGKSYVKYEVIGKNMVSVPTHFFKVVVAEDSNRNFIMESYVMPNAVISDDTPLTNFMVKPETIEKLSGLLFFDRVARDKLKSINGKKA
;
A
#
# COMPACT_ATOMS: atom_id res chain seq x y z
N MET A 1 61.61 -2.98 28.26
CA MET A 1 61.89 -4.19 27.47
C MET A 1 60.56 -4.73 26.98
N THR A 2 60.37 -4.67 25.68
CA THR A 2 59.10 -4.80 24.96
C THR A 2 59.12 -6.11 24.19
N THR A 3 58.20 -7.02 24.45
CA THR A 3 58.04 -8.27 23.69
C THR A 3 56.90 -8.11 22.69
N ARG A 4 57.24 -8.05 21.39
CA ARG A 4 56.32 -8.19 20.26
C ARG A 4 56.48 -9.59 19.68
N LEU A 5 55.43 -10.40 19.69
CA LEU A 5 55.32 -11.59 18.83
C LEU A 5 54.74 -11.17 17.47
N GLY A 6 55.50 -11.42 16.40
CA GLY A 6 55.02 -11.38 15.02
C GLY A 6 54.87 -12.80 14.50
N VAL A 7 53.69 -13.13 13.97
CA VAL A 7 53.44 -14.39 13.27
C VAL A 7 53.35 -14.08 11.77
N LYS A 8 54.23 -14.73 11.00
CA LYS A 8 54.23 -14.75 9.52
C LYS A 8 53.23 -15.80 9.05
N THR A 9 52.23 -15.40 8.27
CA THR A 9 51.36 -16.34 7.54
C THR A 9 51.96 -16.61 6.17
N ILE A 10 52.20 -17.89 5.89
CA ILE A 10 52.75 -18.43 4.65
C ILE A 10 51.62 -18.55 3.62
N LEU A 11 51.85 -18.01 2.41
CA LEU A 11 51.02 -18.26 1.23
C LEU A 11 51.16 -19.73 0.80
N THR A 12 50.03 -20.40 0.56
CA THR A 12 49.99 -21.63 -0.24
C THR A 12 49.03 -21.42 -1.40
N PHE A 13 49.59 -21.38 -2.61
CA PHE A 13 48.84 -21.49 -3.87
C PHE A 13 48.58 -22.98 -4.13
N GLY A 14 47.31 -23.38 -4.07
CA GLY A 14 46.84 -24.68 -4.54
C GLY A 14 46.01 -24.50 -5.79
N ALA A 15 46.62 -24.68 -6.97
CA ALA A 15 45.93 -24.76 -8.24
C ALA A 15 45.29 -26.16 -8.38
N GLY A 16 43.96 -26.21 -8.46
CA GLY A 16 43.19 -27.39 -8.86
C GLY A 16 42.26 -26.99 -10.01
N TRP A 17 42.71 -27.25 -11.22
CA TRP A 17 42.05 -26.93 -12.48
C TRP A 17 41.12 -28.07 -12.94
N ILE A 18 40.06 -27.68 -13.66
CA ILE A 18 39.24 -28.48 -14.60
C ILE A 18 38.08 -29.26 -13.98
N ALA A 19 36.88 -28.66 -14.03
CA ALA A 19 35.70 -29.22 -14.73
C ALA A 19 34.40 -28.53 -14.27
N ASN A 20 34.01 -27.39 -14.87
CA ASN A 20 32.58 -27.10 -15.13
C ASN A 20 32.29 -25.89 -16.06
N SER A 21 33.10 -25.66 -17.10
CA SER A 21 32.84 -24.55 -18.05
C SER A 21 32.03 -24.93 -19.29
N ALA A 22 31.35 -26.08 -19.30
CA ALA A 22 30.68 -26.59 -20.50
C ALA A 22 29.16 -26.76 -20.41
N TYR A 23 28.48 -26.22 -19.38
CA TYR A 23 27.02 -26.34 -19.24
C TYR A 23 26.22 -25.03 -19.40
N GLN A 24 26.84 -23.92 -19.80
CA GLN A 24 26.16 -22.62 -19.96
C GLN A 24 26.29 -21.95 -21.35
N VAL A 25 26.70 -22.66 -22.41
CA VAL A 25 26.95 -22.02 -23.71
C VAL A 25 25.99 -22.46 -24.83
N ILE A 26 25.03 -23.35 -24.59
CA ILE A 26 24.12 -23.80 -25.66
C ILE A 26 22.66 -23.60 -25.23
N HIS A 27 22.23 -22.32 -25.26
CA HIS A 27 20.89 -21.86 -25.69
C HIS A 27 20.66 -20.38 -25.31
N SER A 28 21.41 -19.47 -25.91
CA SER A 28 21.09 -18.03 -25.92
C SER A 28 21.20 -17.43 -27.32
N LYS A 29 20.42 -17.99 -28.25
CA LYS A 29 20.02 -17.27 -29.47
C LYS A 29 18.51 -17.05 -29.41
N GLN A 30 18.08 -16.05 -28.65
CA GLN A 30 16.76 -15.44 -28.83
C GLN A 30 16.72 -14.03 -28.22
N SER A 31 16.58 -13.05 -29.12
CA SER A 31 16.05 -11.70 -28.92
C SER A 31 16.56 -10.88 -27.71
N GLN A 32 17.66 -10.15 -27.91
CA GLN A 32 17.98 -8.97 -27.09
C GLN A 32 17.02 -7.82 -27.43
N THR A 33 15.91 -7.71 -26.70
CA THR A 33 15.24 -6.40 -26.53
C THR A 33 15.94 -5.70 -25.36
N SER A 34 16.96 -4.91 -25.69
CA SER A 34 17.75 -4.16 -24.72
C SER A 34 16.93 -2.97 -24.18
N GLY A 35 16.23 -3.17 -23.05
CA GLY A 35 15.67 -2.09 -22.26
C GLY A 35 16.79 -1.34 -21.53
N SER A 36 17.35 -0.31 -22.15
CA SER A 36 18.29 0.61 -21.50
C SER A 36 17.57 1.46 -20.43
N ILE A 37 18.02 1.39 -19.17
CA ILE A 37 17.55 2.29 -18.10
C ILE A 37 18.31 3.62 -18.26
N VAL A 38 17.59 4.75 -18.30
CA VAL A 38 18.21 6.08 -18.31
C VAL A 38 18.16 6.67 -16.90
N ILE A 39 19.32 6.98 -16.33
CA ILE A 39 19.45 7.70 -15.05
C ILE A 39 20.23 8.98 -15.34
N ASP A 40 19.67 10.14 -14.99
CA ASP A 40 20.29 11.47 -15.23
C ASP A 40 20.77 11.68 -16.68
N GLY A 41 19.95 11.26 -17.65
CA GLY A 41 20.28 11.35 -19.08
C GLY A 41 21.36 10.38 -19.57
N ARG A 42 21.84 9.47 -18.72
CA ARG A 42 22.84 8.45 -19.09
C ARG A 42 22.19 7.07 -19.22
N ILE A 43 22.47 6.38 -20.33
CA ILE A 43 22.08 4.99 -20.53
C ILE A 43 22.93 4.09 -19.62
N VAL A 44 22.29 3.49 -18.63
CA VAL A 44 22.87 2.45 -17.79
C VAL A 44 22.83 1.14 -18.57
N LYS A 45 23.99 0.70 -19.06
CA LYS A 45 24.15 -0.63 -19.67
C LYS A 45 24.11 -1.68 -18.58
N ASN A 46 23.24 -2.68 -18.76
CA ASN A 46 23.14 -3.81 -17.85
C ASN A 46 24.45 -4.61 -17.90
N ARG A 47 25.31 -4.46 -16.89
CA ARG A 47 26.51 -5.28 -16.70
C ARG A 47 26.30 -6.12 -15.44
N PRO A 48 26.55 -7.44 -15.46
CA PRO A 48 26.47 -8.25 -14.26
C PRO A 48 27.52 -7.72 -13.26
N ALA A 49 27.05 -7.11 -12.17
CA ALA A 49 27.88 -6.67 -11.06
C ALA A 49 27.28 -7.22 -9.76
N LEU A 50 28.16 -7.66 -8.86
CA LEU A 50 27.82 -8.19 -7.55
C LEU A 50 27.24 -7.06 -6.67
N PRO A 51 26.18 -7.29 -5.89
CA PRO A 51 25.60 -6.26 -5.03
C PRO A 51 26.54 -5.97 -3.85
N ILE A 52 26.91 -4.70 -3.68
CA ILE A 52 27.52 -4.19 -2.44
C ILE A 52 26.36 -3.69 -1.58
N PHE A 53 26.01 -4.45 -0.53
CA PHE A 53 24.97 -4.04 0.42
C PHE A 53 25.48 -2.90 1.30
N GLY A 54 24.79 -1.75 1.27
CA GLY A 54 24.94 -0.68 2.24
C GLY A 54 23.60 -0.42 2.90
N VAL A 55 23.41 -0.94 4.12
CA VAL A 55 22.26 -0.60 4.97
C VAL A 55 22.60 0.65 5.77
N VAL A 56 21.75 1.67 5.68
CA VAL A 56 21.73 2.76 6.67
C VAL A 56 20.29 2.83 7.20
N SER A 57 20.09 2.27 8.39
CA SER A 57 18.89 2.46 9.21
C SER A 57 19.28 3.39 10.35
N ALA A 58 18.73 4.60 10.35
CA ALA A 58 18.75 5.47 11.52
C ALA A 58 17.31 5.59 12.01
N ALA A 59 16.97 4.79 13.03
CA ALA A 59 15.78 5.00 13.83
C ALA A 59 16.17 5.88 15.02
N THR A 60 15.51 7.02 15.19
CA THR A 60 15.55 7.80 16.43
C THR A 60 14.50 7.23 17.39
N PRO A 61 14.83 6.97 18.67
CA PRO A 61 13.83 6.60 19.67
C PRO A 61 12.87 7.77 19.90
N TYR A 62 11.57 7.46 20.02
CA TYR A 62 10.55 8.40 20.48
C TYR A 62 10.34 8.17 21.99
N ASP A 63 10.44 9.26 22.78
CA ASP A 63 10.23 9.25 24.23
C ASP A 63 8.76 9.00 24.56
N THR A 64 8.49 7.95 25.36
CA THR A 64 7.19 7.73 25.98
C THR A 64 7.15 8.43 27.34
N ASN A 65 6.69 9.67 27.35
CA ASN A 65 6.22 10.31 28.57
C ASN A 65 4.92 11.06 28.29
N THR A 66 3.80 10.45 28.64
CA THR A 66 2.63 11.09 29.30
C THR A 66 1.54 10.04 29.53
N GLY A 67 1.20 9.85 30.79
CA GLY A 67 0.09 9.02 31.21
C GLY A 67 -1.27 9.69 30.95
N SER A 68 -2.20 8.92 30.42
CA SER A 68 -3.63 8.91 30.75
C SER A 68 -4.21 7.62 30.18
N ASP A 69 -5.07 6.92 30.92
CA ASP A 69 -5.74 5.66 30.53
C ASP A 69 -6.76 5.82 29.39
N VAL A 70 -6.57 6.80 28.50
CA VAL A 70 -7.39 7.00 27.30
C VAL A 70 -6.63 6.45 26.10
N ALA A 71 -7.16 5.38 25.50
CA ALA A 71 -6.62 4.83 24.26
C ALA A 71 -6.46 5.95 23.22
N THR A 72 -5.25 6.17 22.73
CA THR A 72 -4.98 7.16 21.67
C THR A 72 -5.79 6.81 20.42
N ARG A 73 -6.15 7.81 19.60
CA ARG A 73 -6.92 7.54 18.38
C ARG A 73 -6.23 6.53 17.45
N VAL A 74 -4.89 6.56 17.39
CA VAL A 74 -4.08 5.57 16.66
C VAL A 74 -4.25 4.17 17.23
N SER A 75 -4.22 3.98 18.55
CA SER A 75 -4.39 2.64 19.15
C SER A 75 -5.81 2.09 18.93
N GLN A 76 -6.81 2.96 18.87
CA GLN A 76 -8.18 2.58 18.48
C GLN A 76 -8.24 2.14 17.01
N ILE A 77 -7.62 2.89 16.09
CA ILE A 77 -7.62 2.56 14.64
C ILE A 77 -6.86 1.25 14.39
N MET A 78 -5.69 1.09 15.02
CA MET A 78 -4.79 -0.03 14.80
C MET A 78 -5.00 -1.17 15.81
N GLN A 79 -6.18 -1.26 16.43
CA GLN A 79 -6.53 -2.27 17.44
C GLN A 79 -6.19 -3.69 16.98
N HIS A 80 -6.38 -3.97 15.69
CA HIS A 80 -6.20 -5.30 15.10
C HIS A 80 -4.86 -5.50 14.37
N GLY A 81 -3.85 -4.68 14.68
CA GLY A 81 -2.49 -4.83 14.17
C GLY A 81 -2.19 -3.91 12.99
N PHE A 82 -0.89 -3.79 12.69
CA PHE A 82 -0.37 -3.01 11.57
C PHE A 82 -0.11 -3.94 10.37
N PRO A 83 -0.60 -3.63 9.16
CA PRO A 83 -0.33 -4.49 8.00
C PRO A 83 1.15 -4.61 7.62
N SER A 84 1.91 -3.54 7.84
CA SER A 84 3.37 -3.48 7.81
C SER A 84 3.84 -2.25 8.61
N LEU A 85 5.15 -1.99 8.69
CA LEU A 85 5.70 -0.87 9.48
C LEU A 85 6.51 0.15 8.65
N ASP A 86 6.42 0.08 7.32
CA ASP A 86 7.17 0.99 6.46
C ASP A 86 6.57 2.40 6.45
N ASN A 87 7.38 3.43 6.72
CA ASN A 87 7.04 4.86 6.67
C ASN A 87 5.62 5.19 7.21
N ILE A 88 5.33 4.82 8.46
CA ILE A 88 4.04 5.06 9.11
C ILE A 88 3.82 6.54 9.38
N ARG A 89 2.60 7.00 9.10
CA ARG A 89 2.11 8.35 9.36
C ARG A 89 0.76 8.25 10.05
N SER A 90 0.61 8.97 11.15
CA SER A 90 -0.65 9.05 11.89
C SER A 90 -1.30 10.38 11.61
N PHE A 91 -2.52 10.35 11.12
CA PHE A 91 -3.39 11.51 11.00
C PHE A 91 -4.43 11.49 12.11
N ASP A 92 -5.27 12.53 12.19
CA ASP A 92 -6.19 12.69 13.32
C ASP A 92 -7.24 11.57 13.33
N ASP A 93 -7.56 10.97 12.17
CA ASP A 93 -8.66 9.99 12.06
C ASP A 93 -8.38 8.79 11.13
N TYR A 94 -7.16 8.66 10.63
CA TYR A 94 -6.69 7.47 9.89
C TYR A 94 -5.18 7.29 10.04
N VAL A 95 -4.69 6.09 9.73
CA VAL A 95 -3.26 5.77 9.72
C VAL A 95 -2.85 5.37 8.30
N LEU A 96 -1.64 5.73 7.90
CA LEU A 96 -1.13 5.50 6.55
C LEU A 96 0.30 4.95 6.60
N SER A 97 0.62 3.98 5.76
CA SER A 97 1.99 3.57 5.42
C SER A 97 2.33 4.07 4.03
N TYR A 98 3.43 4.82 3.86
CA TYR A 98 3.75 5.46 2.59
C TYR A 98 4.86 4.74 1.80
N ASP A 99 4.58 4.38 0.54
CA ASP A 99 5.61 3.85 -0.36
C ASP A 99 6.36 5.00 -1.04
N ARG A 100 7.55 5.32 -0.53
CA ARG A 100 8.43 6.35 -1.10
C ARG A 100 8.89 6.04 -2.53
N ARG A 101 8.94 4.76 -2.92
CA ARG A 101 9.33 4.35 -4.28
C ARG A 101 8.19 4.64 -5.25
N ASN A 102 6.95 4.29 -4.90
CA ASN A 102 5.79 4.41 -5.78
C ASN A 102 5.04 5.76 -5.67
N LYS A 103 5.34 6.58 -4.65
CA LYS A 103 4.74 7.90 -4.38
C LYS A 103 3.22 7.82 -4.11
N VAL A 104 2.79 6.69 -3.55
CA VAL A 104 1.43 6.39 -3.10
C VAL A 104 1.52 5.61 -1.78
N ALA A 105 0.43 5.43 -1.05
CA ALA A 105 0.47 4.61 0.16
C ALA A 105 0.71 3.12 -0.16
N ASN A 106 1.41 2.39 0.72
CA ASN A 106 1.33 0.93 0.78
C ASN A 106 -0.09 0.52 1.20
N TRP A 107 -0.61 1.18 2.22
CA TRP A 107 -1.96 0.98 2.75
C TRP A 107 -2.37 2.18 3.61
N VAL A 108 -3.67 2.34 3.79
CA VAL A 108 -4.29 3.16 4.82
C VAL A 108 -5.21 2.31 5.68
N PHE A 109 -5.42 2.73 6.92
CA PHE A 109 -6.26 2.04 7.88
C PHE A 109 -7.20 3.04 8.55
N GLU A 110 -8.48 2.69 8.56
CA GLU A 110 -9.56 3.53 9.09
C GLU A 110 -10.38 2.71 10.10
N HIS A 111 -10.83 3.36 11.16
CA HIS A 111 -11.82 2.81 12.10
C HIS A 111 -13.06 3.69 12.09
N LEU A 112 -14.14 3.17 11.52
CA LEU A 112 -15.40 3.86 11.30
C LEU A 112 -16.40 3.45 12.39
N THR A 113 -17.13 4.45 12.89
CA THR A 113 -18.26 4.28 13.80
C THR A 113 -19.51 4.93 13.19
N PRO A 114 -20.73 4.60 13.67
CA PRO A 114 -21.95 5.27 13.23
C PRO A 114 -21.86 6.80 13.30
N ASP A 115 -21.29 7.32 14.38
CA ASP A 115 -21.13 8.76 14.60
C ASP A 115 -20.06 9.38 13.70
N GLY A 116 -18.93 8.68 13.49
CA GLY A 116 -17.81 9.20 12.69
C GLY A 116 -18.14 9.44 11.22
N VAL A 117 -19.08 8.66 10.66
CA VAL A 117 -19.50 8.75 9.24
C VAL A 117 -20.81 9.50 9.03
N LYS A 118 -21.48 9.93 10.11
CA LYS A 118 -22.72 10.70 10.07
C LYS A 118 -22.49 12.04 9.39
N HIS A 119 -23.50 12.56 8.69
CA HIS A 119 -23.42 13.91 8.17
C HIS A 119 -23.28 14.91 9.32
N ASN A 120 -22.36 15.87 9.15
CA ASN A 120 -22.08 16.92 10.09
C ASN A 120 -22.05 18.24 9.32
N GLU A 121 -22.93 19.17 9.68
CA GLU A 121 -23.06 20.48 9.02
C GLU A 121 -21.80 21.34 9.20
N ALA A 122 -21.00 21.07 10.24
CA ALA A 122 -19.73 21.75 10.46
C ALA A 122 -18.59 21.25 9.53
N VAL A 123 -18.80 20.18 8.77
CA VAL A 123 -17.82 19.62 7.84
C VAL A 123 -18.25 19.87 6.40
N ASP A 124 -17.48 20.71 5.72
CA ASP A 124 -17.69 21.10 4.34
C ASP A 124 -16.52 20.64 3.47
N ARG A 125 -16.76 19.58 2.70
CA ARG A 125 -15.79 19.00 1.77
C ARG A 125 -15.39 19.98 0.66
N SER A 126 -16.23 20.97 0.32
CA SER A 126 -15.89 21.94 -0.72
C SER A 126 -14.75 22.87 -0.34
N LYS A 127 -14.42 22.96 0.97
CA LYS A 127 -13.29 23.72 1.50
C LYS A 127 -11.96 22.94 1.50
N CYS A 128 -11.97 21.69 1.03
CA CYS A 128 -10.79 20.84 1.02
C CYS A 128 -10.06 20.93 -0.32
N ASP A 129 -8.77 21.27 -0.26
CA ASP A 129 -7.90 21.31 -1.43
C ASP A 129 -6.91 20.13 -1.44
N PHE A 130 -6.74 19.54 -2.62
CA PHE A 130 -5.67 18.58 -2.85
C PHE A 130 -4.31 19.27 -2.69
N LYS A 131 -3.52 18.83 -1.72
CA LYS A 131 -2.23 19.45 -1.42
C LYS A 131 -1.16 18.43 -1.06
N GLU A 132 0.06 18.83 -1.33
CA GLU A 132 1.26 18.09 -0.99
C GLU A 132 1.36 17.79 0.51
N ASP A 133 1.81 16.57 0.85
CA ASP A 133 2.22 16.24 2.21
C ASP A 133 3.66 16.70 2.45
N LEU A 134 3.80 17.87 3.06
CA LEU A 134 5.09 18.52 3.28
C LEU A 134 6.01 17.75 4.24
N SER A 135 5.45 16.83 5.02
CA SER A 135 6.23 16.00 5.93
C SER A 135 6.84 14.75 5.25
N ILE A 136 6.60 14.58 3.95
CA ILE A 136 7.34 13.65 3.08
C ILE A 136 8.48 14.42 2.40
N HIS A 137 9.68 13.81 2.42
CA HIS A 137 10.86 14.38 1.78
C HIS A 137 10.58 14.63 0.28
N PRO A 138 11.02 15.78 -0.30
CA PRO A 138 10.67 16.18 -1.66
C PRO A 138 10.89 15.12 -2.75
N TYR A 139 11.95 14.31 -2.66
CA TYR A 139 12.25 13.22 -3.63
C TYR A 139 11.14 12.16 -3.75
N PHE A 140 10.31 12.03 -2.73
CA PHE A 140 9.31 10.96 -2.64
C PHE A 140 7.89 11.51 -2.63
N ARG A 141 7.71 12.80 -2.91
CA ARG A 141 6.42 13.46 -2.85
C ARG A 141 5.75 13.43 -4.22
N SER A 142 4.48 13.06 -4.25
CA SER A 142 3.60 13.33 -5.39
C SER A 142 3.07 14.76 -5.31
N THR A 143 2.89 15.38 -6.47
CA THR A 143 2.42 16.76 -6.61
C THR A 143 1.17 16.80 -7.48
N ASN A 144 0.40 17.90 -7.43
CA ASN A 144 -0.77 18.05 -8.29
C ASN A 144 -0.39 18.04 -9.78
N GLU A 145 0.81 18.49 -10.14
CA GLU A 145 1.29 18.50 -11.52
C GLU A 145 1.52 17.07 -12.05
N ASP A 146 1.82 16.09 -11.20
CA ASP A 146 1.97 14.69 -11.64
C ASP A 146 0.65 14.08 -12.11
N TYR A 147 -0.47 14.51 -11.52
CA TYR A 147 -1.82 14.05 -11.86
C TYR A 147 -2.46 14.86 -12.99
N LYS A 148 -2.03 16.12 -13.16
CA LYS A 148 -2.61 17.04 -14.14
C LYS A 148 -2.43 16.48 -15.56
N TYR A 149 -3.53 16.38 -16.30
CA TYR A 149 -3.58 15.82 -17.66
C TYR A 149 -3.05 14.37 -17.80
N SER A 150 -2.90 13.64 -16.69
CA SER A 150 -2.45 12.23 -16.71
C SER A 150 -3.50 11.24 -17.22
N GLY A 151 -4.77 11.66 -17.28
CA GLY A 151 -5.91 10.76 -17.52
C GLY A 151 -6.46 10.08 -16.27
N TYR A 152 -5.82 10.27 -15.11
CA TYR A 152 -6.23 9.68 -13.83
C TYR A 152 -6.74 10.74 -12.85
N ASP A 153 -7.69 10.33 -12.02
CA ASP A 153 -8.09 11.08 -10.84
C ASP A 153 -7.07 10.91 -9.70
N ARG A 154 -7.05 11.92 -8.81
CA ARG A 154 -6.47 11.79 -7.47
C ARG A 154 -7.43 10.98 -6.59
N GLY A 155 -7.32 9.66 -6.70
CA GLY A 155 -8.19 8.71 -6.01
C GLY A 155 -7.79 8.56 -4.54
N HIS A 156 -8.74 8.80 -3.63
CA HIS A 156 -8.51 8.66 -2.20
C HIS A 156 -8.40 7.18 -1.81
N LEU A 157 -7.48 6.85 -0.91
CA LEU A 157 -7.49 5.54 -0.24
C LEU A 157 -8.36 5.59 1.02
N ALA A 158 -8.08 6.54 1.92
CA ALA A 158 -8.93 6.91 3.04
C ALA A 158 -9.93 7.97 2.54
N ALA A 159 -11.18 7.57 2.39
CA ALA A 159 -12.17 8.37 1.66
C ALA A 159 -12.67 9.54 2.52
N ALA A 160 -12.71 10.77 1.97
CA ALA A 160 -13.22 11.94 2.69
C ALA A 160 -14.62 11.72 3.33
N GLY A 161 -15.47 10.91 2.68
CA GLY A 161 -16.80 10.56 3.18
C GLY A 161 -16.82 9.74 4.47
N ASN A 162 -15.68 9.20 4.89
CA ASN A 162 -15.52 8.39 6.10
C ASN A 162 -15.13 9.25 7.32
N HIS A 163 -14.65 10.48 7.09
CA HIS A 163 -14.03 11.33 8.11
C HIS A 163 -14.83 12.63 8.32
N LYS A 164 -16.04 12.52 8.87
CA LYS A 164 -17.00 13.63 8.98
C LYS A 164 -17.19 14.17 10.39
N ALA A 165 -16.46 13.63 11.37
CA ALA A 165 -16.54 14.11 12.75
C ALA A 165 -16.01 15.55 12.91
N HIS A 166 -14.99 15.93 12.13
CA HIS A 166 -14.36 17.25 12.22
C HIS A 166 -13.78 17.68 10.86
N GLN A 167 -13.80 18.98 10.56
CA GLN A 167 -13.34 19.53 9.28
C GLN A 167 -11.89 19.12 8.96
N LYS A 168 -11.01 19.23 9.96
CA LYS A 168 -9.60 18.81 9.84
C LYS A 168 -9.42 17.33 9.47
N HIS A 169 -10.28 16.43 9.95
CA HIS A 169 -10.21 15.01 9.61
C HIS A 169 -10.48 14.82 8.11
N CYS A 170 -11.52 15.50 7.59
CA CYS A 170 -11.83 15.51 6.17
C CYS A 170 -10.67 16.11 5.35
N GLU A 171 -10.14 17.28 5.75
CA GLU A 171 -9.04 17.95 5.04
C GLU A 171 -7.76 17.11 4.94
N GLN A 172 -7.41 16.37 5.99
CA GLN A 172 -6.22 15.50 5.98
C GLN A 172 -6.34 14.37 4.94
N THR A 173 -7.55 14.00 4.52
CA THR A 173 -7.74 13.00 3.47
C THR A 173 -7.35 13.52 2.09
N PHE A 174 -7.26 14.84 1.89
CA PHE A 174 -6.88 15.47 0.63
C PHE A 174 -5.37 15.65 0.47
N LEU A 175 -4.57 15.15 1.42
CA LEU A 175 -3.12 15.08 1.26
C LEU A 175 -2.78 14.09 0.14
N LEU A 176 -1.86 14.48 -0.76
CA LEU A 176 -1.45 13.67 -1.90
C LEU A 176 -0.77 12.34 -1.49
N SER A 177 -0.32 12.23 -0.24
CA SER A 177 0.17 10.97 0.33
C SER A 177 -0.91 9.90 0.44
N ASN A 178 -2.18 10.29 0.60
CA ASN A 178 -3.37 9.43 0.60
C ASN A 178 -3.94 9.17 -0.81
N MET A 179 -3.29 9.69 -1.86
CA MET A 179 -3.77 9.53 -3.24
C MET A 179 -3.04 8.40 -3.96
N ALA A 180 -3.78 7.77 -4.86
CA ALA A 180 -3.21 6.98 -5.94
C ALA A 180 -3.91 7.33 -7.27
N PRO A 181 -3.21 7.22 -8.42
CA PRO A 181 -3.84 7.38 -9.73
C PRO A 181 -4.95 6.35 -9.94
N GLN A 182 -6.18 6.82 -10.07
CA GLN A 182 -7.35 5.98 -10.32
C GLN A 182 -8.05 6.37 -11.61
N VAL A 183 -8.54 5.39 -12.36
CA VAL A 183 -9.46 5.65 -13.48
C VAL A 183 -10.65 6.44 -12.96
N GLY A 184 -11.00 7.54 -13.62
CA GLY A 184 -12.05 8.44 -13.14
C GLY A 184 -13.45 7.86 -13.32
N ARG A 185 -14.01 8.05 -14.51
CA ARG A 185 -15.34 7.51 -14.87
C ARG A 185 -15.30 5.99 -14.98
N GLY A 186 -16.29 5.33 -14.42
CA GLY A 186 -16.42 3.88 -14.33
C GLY A 186 -15.61 3.25 -13.20
N PHE A 187 -14.82 4.02 -12.45
CA PHE A 187 -14.05 3.49 -11.31
C PHE A 187 -14.09 4.40 -10.08
N ASN A 188 -13.17 5.36 -9.93
CA ASN A 188 -13.08 6.26 -8.76
C ASN A 188 -14.41 6.95 -8.47
N ARG A 189 -15.04 7.51 -9.50
CA ARG A 189 -16.27 8.29 -9.36
C ARG A 189 -17.52 7.41 -9.19
N ASP A 190 -17.42 6.15 -9.62
CA ASP A 190 -18.54 5.22 -9.79
C ASP A 190 -18.34 3.94 -8.95
N SER A 191 -17.81 2.85 -9.52
CA SER A 191 -17.76 1.53 -8.88
C SER A 191 -16.96 1.49 -7.56
N TRP A 192 -15.83 2.21 -7.49
CA TRP A 192 -15.02 2.31 -6.27
C TRP A 192 -15.78 3.05 -5.17
N ASN A 193 -16.42 4.17 -5.52
CA ASN A 193 -17.32 4.91 -4.63
C ASN A 193 -18.56 4.09 -4.21
N ARG A 194 -19.06 3.16 -5.04
CA ARG A 194 -20.09 2.19 -4.60
C ARG A 194 -19.56 1.30 -3.47
N LEU A 195 -18.34 0.79 -3.60
CA LEU A 195 -17.70 -0.01 -2.54
C LEU A 195 -17.49 0.82 -1.28
N GLU A 196 -17.01 2.07 -1.39
CA GLU A 196 -16.87 2.97 -0.24
C GLU A 196 -18.20 3.25 0.46
N ARG A 197 -19.28 3.46 -0.31
CA ARG A 197 -20.63 3.61 0.25
C ARG A 197 -21.10 2.34 0.95
N HIS A 198 -20.80 1.16 0.41
CA HIS A 198 -21.11 -0.13 1.03
C HIS A 198 -20.39 -0.27 2.38
N VAL A 199 -19.08 -0.03 2.43
CA VAL A 199 -18.29 -0.09 3.67
C VAL A 199 -18.84 0.89 4.72
N ARG A 200 -19.18 2.13 4.34
CA ARG A 200 -19.84 3.07 5.25
C ARG A 200 -21.22 2.58 5.71
N LYS A 201 -21.99 1.89 4.86
CA LYS A 201 -23.30 1.37 5.22
C LYS A 201 -23.21 0.29 6.29
N LEU A 202 -22.10 -0.44 6.39
CA LEU A 202 -21.88 -1.44 7.44
C LEU A 202 -21.98 -0.84 8.85
N THR A 203 -21.67 0.45 9.04
CA THR A 203 -21.83 1.11 10.36
C THR A 203 -23.28 1.26 10.80
N LYS A 204 -24.27 0.99 9.92
CA LYS A 204 -25.68 0.90 10.32
C LYS A 204 -26.01 -0.40 11.05
N THR A 205 -25.15 -1.40 10.95
CA THR A 205 -25.34 -2.74 11.54
C THR A 205 -24.28 -3.06 12.58
N TYR A 206 -23.05 -2.61 12.36
CA TYR A 206 -21.87 -2.89 13.19
C TYR A 206 -21.41 -1.62 13.92
N GLN A 207 -21.01 -1.77 15.18
CA GLN A 207 -20.59 -0.62 16.00
C GLN A 207 -19.21 -0.11 15.60
N ASN A 208 -18.30 -1.02 15.26
CA ASN A 208 -16.96 -0.72 14.80
C ASN A 208 -16.74 -1.37 13.44
N VAL A 209 -16.31 -0.59 12.45
CA VAL A 209 -15.92 -1.08 11.12
C VAL A 209 -14.49 -0.65 10.86
N TYR A 210 -13.58 -1.62 10.81
CA TYR A 210 -12.19 -1.42 10.49
C TYR A 210 -11.96 -1.72 9.02
N VAL A 211 -11.29 -0.84 8.30
CA VAL A 211 -11.00 -1.03 6.88
C VAL A 211 -9.55 -0.69 6.57
N CYS A 212 -8.87 -1.64 5.93
CA CYS A 212 -7.58 -1.42 5.30
C CYS A 212 -7.78 -1.29 3.79
N THR A 213 -7.25 -0.21 3.22
CA THR A 213 -7.33 0.07 1.77
C THR A 213 -5.93 0.26 1.21
N GLY A 214 -5.65 -0.28 0.03
CA GLY A 214 -4.35 -0.05 -0.60
C GLY A 214 -4.30 -0.43 -2.09
N PRO A 215 -3.23 0.00 -2.79
CA PRO A 215 -2.97 -0.38 -4.17
C PRO A 215 -2.40 -1.80 -4.30
N MET A 216 -2.52 -2.40 -5.48
CA MET A 216 -1.85 -3.64 -5.86
C MET A 216 -1.25 -3.58 -7.27
N TYR A 217 -0.14 -4.28 -7.45
CA TYR A 217 0.60 -4.39 -8.70
C TYR A 217 0.67 -5.86 -9.12
N LEU A 218 -0.39 -6.33 -9.76
CA LEU A 218 -0.60 -7.75 -10.03
C LEU A 218 0.10 -8.18 -11.33
N ALA A 219 0.70 -9.36 -11.30
CA ALA A 219 1.35 -9.94 -12.47
C ALA A 219 0.30 -10.47 -13.46
N GLN A 220 0.56 -10.27 -14.75
CA GLN A 220 -0.22 -10.85 -15.85
C GLN A 220 0.67 -11.73 -16.71
N LYS A 221 0.10 -12.82 -17.23
CA LYS A 221 0.81 -13.73 -18.14
C LYS A 221 0.77 -13.16 -19.55
N GLU A 222 1.92 -13.00 -20.18
CA GLU A 222 2.03 -12.50 -21.54
C GLU A 222 2.14 -13.66 -22.56
N SER A 223 2.16 -13.33 -23.85
CA SER A 223 2.16 -14.28 -24.97
C SER A 223 3.40 -15.20 -25.02
N ASP A 224 4.50 -14.78 -24.39
CA ASP A 224 5.72 -15.59 -24.25
C ASP A 224 5.63 -16.65 -23.13
N GLY A 225 4.49 -16.71 -22.43
CA GLY A 225 4.22 -17.66 -21.36
C GLY A 225 4.78 -17.26 -20.00
N LYS A 226 5.42 -16.09 -19.85
CA LYS A 226 5.96 -15.59 -18.58
C LYS A 226 5.00 -14.59 -17.93
N SER A 227 5.19 -14.37 -16.63
CA SER A 227 4.41 -13.42 -15.85
C SER A 227 5.19 -12.13 -15.64
N TYR A 228 4.54 -11.00 -15.91
CA TYR A 228 5.11 -9.66 -15.78
C TYR A 228 4.23 -8.78 -14.90
N VAL A 229 4.85 -7.98 -14.04
CA VAL A 229 4.20 -6.85 -13.40
C VAL A 229 4.50 -5.62 -14.24
N LYS A 230 3.46 -5.04 -14.85
CA LYS A 230 3.57 -3.86 -15.69
C LYS A 230 2.54 -2.84 -15.24
N TYR A 231 2.98 -1.61 -15.05
CA TYR A 231 2.14 -0.49 -14.67
C TYR A 231 2.73 0.82 -15.20
N GLU A 232 1.86 1.80 -15.42
CA GLU A 232 2.26 3.14 -15.82
C GLU A 232 2.82 3.94 -14.63
N VAL A 233 3.71 4.89 -14.91
CA VAL A 233 4.10 5.94 -13.97
C VAL A 233 3.77 7.30 -14.58
N ILE A 234 3.17 8.20 -13.81
CA ILE A 234 2.73 9.52 -14.27
C ILE A 234 3.54 10.64 -13.66
N GLY A 235 3.62 11.76 -14.37
CA GLY A 235 4.29 12.97 -13.90
C GLY A 235 5.81 12.88 -13.85
N LYS A 236 6.44 13.99 -13.44
CA LYS A 236 7.91 14.06 -13.30
C LYS A 236 8.41 13.24 -12.11
N ASN A 237 7.57 13.07 -11.09
CA ASN A 237 7.91 12.31 -9.90
C ASN A 237 7.66 10.80 -10.05
N MET A 238 7.23 10.34 -11.23
CA MET A 238 6.99 8.93 -11.57
C MET A 238 6.05 8.25 -10.56
N VAL A 239 4.89 8.85 -10.33
CA VAL A 239 3.86 8.31 -9.43
C VAL A 239 3.28 7.04 -10.07
N SER A 240 3.32 5.92 -9.37
CA SER A 240 2.86 4.64 -9.93
C SER A 240 1.35 4.57 -10.04
N VAL A 241 0.84 4.10 -11.18
CA VAL A 241 -0.57 3.80 -11.42
C VAL A 241 -0.84 2.34 -11.01
N PRO A 242 -1.55 2.07 -9.91
CA PRO A 242 -1.81 0.70 -9.48
C PRO A 242 -2.64 -0.06 -10.51
N THR A 243 -2.38 -1.35 -10.66
CA THR A 243 -3.19 -2.22 -11.53
C THR A 243 -4.57 -2.50 -10.93
N HIS A 244 -4.63 -2.59 -9.60
CA HIS A 244 -5.82 -2.91 -8.82
C HIS A 244 -5.77 -2.16 -7.48
N PHE A 245 -6.90 -2.14 -6.79
CA PHE A 245 -7.01 -1.69 -5.40
C PHE A 245 -7.73 -2.75 -4.58
N PHE A 246 -7.37 -2.84 -3.30
CA PHE A 246 -8.04 -3.71 -2.35
C PHE A 246 -8.75 -2.93 -1.24
N LYS A 247 -9.79 -3.55 -0.67
CA LYS A 247 -10.28 -3.23 0.67
C LYS A 247 -10.44 -4.53 1.46
N VAL A 248 -9.86 -4.58 2.65
CA VAL A 248 -10.12 -5.64 3.64
C VAL A 248 -10.84 -5.00 4.82
N VAL A 249 -12.02 -5.50 5.14
CA VAL A 249 -12.94 -4.93 6.12
C VAL A 249 -13.20 -5.96 7.21
N VAL A 250 -13.13 -5.53 8.46
CA VAL A 250 -13.62 -6.28 9.62
C VAL A 250 -14.67 -5.43 10.33
N ALA A 251 -15.85 -6.00 10.54
CA ALA A 251 -16.95 -5.31 11.21
C ALA A 251 -17.35 -6.08 12.48
N GLU A 252 -17.43 -5.36 13.61
CA GLU A 252 -17.72 -5.87 14.95
C GLU A 252 -19.18 -5.59 15.34
N ASP A 253 -19.92 -6.64 15.71
CA ASP A 253 -21.28 -6.51 16.25
C ASP A 253 -21.27 -6.18 17.75
N SER A 254 -22.44 -5.92 18.34
CA SER A 254 -22.58 -5.62 19.77
C SER A 254 -22.14 -6.76 20.70
N ASN A 255 -22.04 -7.99 20.18
CA ASN A 255 -21.64 -9.19 20.91
C ASN A 255 -20.15 -9.52 20.71
N ARG A 256 -19.37 -8.62 20.10
CA ARG A 256 -17.95 -8.79 19.78
C ARG A 256 -17.67 -9.97 18.84
N ASN A 257 -18.64 -10.29 17.99
CA ASN A 257 -18.41 -11.16 16.85
C ASN A 257 -17.99 -10.31 15.66
N PHE A 258 -17.18 -10.92 14.79
CA PHE A 258 -16.66 -10.25 13.60
C PHE A 258 -17.23 -10.87 12.33
N ILE A 259 -17.46 -10.03 11.33
CA ILE A 259 -17.49 -10.47 9.93
C ILE A 259 -16.29 -9.88 9.21
N MET A 260 -15.85 -10.56 8.14
CA MET A 260 -14.82 -10.06 7.26
C MET A 260 -15.32 -10.00 5.82
N GLU A 261 -15.02 -8.90 5.14
CA GLU A 261 -15.21 -8.78 3.70
C GLU A 261 -13.89 -8.34 3.06
N SER A 262 -13.58 -8.87 1.88
CA SER A 262 -12.31 -8.60 1.20
C SER A 262 -12.53 -8.50 -0.30
N TYR A 263 -12.11 -7.37 -0.88
CA TYR A 263 -12.37 -6.99 -2.26
C TYR A 263 -11.09 -6.66 -2.99
N VAL A 264 -10.99 -7.05 -4.26
CA VAL A 264 -9.97 -6.58 -5.20
C VAL A 264 -10.65 -6.11 -6.47
N MET A 265 -10.47 -4.84 -6.81
CA MET A 265 -11.07 -4.22 -8.00
C MET A 265 -9.98 -3.74 -8.97
N PRO A 266 -10.09 -4.01 -10.28
CA PRO A 266 -9.15 -3.51 -11.26
C PRO A 266 -9.26 -2.00 -11.37
N ASN A 267 -8.12 -1.32 -11.54
CA ASN A 267 -8.07 0.12 -11.83
C ASN A 267 -8.41 0.36 -13.31
N ALA A 268 -9.66 0.10 -13.67
CA ALA A 268 -10.18 0.12 -15.02
C ALA A 268 -11.65 0.54 -15.00
N VAL A 269 -12.21 0.89 -16.16
CA VAL A 269 -13.65 1.14 -16.29
C VAL A 269 -14.43 -0.13 -15.93
N ILE A 270 -15.31 -0.04 -14.94
CA ILE A 270 -16.19 -1.11 -14.50
C ILE A 270 -17.63 -0.68 -14.77
N SER A 271 -18.42 -1.57 -15.37
CA SER A 271 -19.82 -1.32 -15.64
C SER A 271 -20.65 -1.12 -14.36
N ASP A 272 -21.69 -0.30 -14.44
CA ASP A 272 -22.51 0.08 -13.28
C ASP A 272 -23.36 -1.08 -12.74
N ASP A 273 -23.71 -2.02 -13.61
CA ASP A 273 -24.45 -3.24 -13.29
C ASP A 273 -23.60 -4.33 -12.62
N THR A 274 -22.26 -4.25 -12.68
CA THR A 274 -21.37 -5.25 -12.08
C THR A 274 -21.52 -5.28 -10.55
N PRO A 275 -22.00 -6.40 -9.95
CA PRO A 275 -22.18 -6.50 -8.50
C PRO A 275 -20.84 -6.45 -7.75
N LEU A 276 -20.83 -5.82 -6.57
CA LEU A 276 -19.62 -5.76 -5.72
C LEU A 276 -19.12 -7.14 -5.29
N THR A 277 -20.03 -8.11 -5.17
CA THR A 277 -19.72 -9.52 -4.83
C THR A 277 -18.80 -10.18 -5.85
N ASN A 278 -18.78 -9.72 -7.11
CA ASN A 278 -17.89 -10.25 -8.14
C ASN A 278 -16.40 -9.93 -7.85
N PHE A 279 -16.15 -8.93 -7.02
CA PHE A 279 -14.81 -8.51 -6.62
C PHE A 279 -14.36 -9.11 -5.28
N MET A 280 -15.21 -9.92 -4.64
CA MET A 280 -14.84 -10.59 -3.40
C MET A 280 -13.78 -11.66 -3.67
N VAL A 281 -12.68 -11.61 -2.92
CA VAL A 281 -11.59 -12.60 -2.96
C VAL A 281 -11.31 -13.10 -1.56
N LYS A 282 -10.55 -14.20 -1.40
CA LYS A 282 -10.11 -14.62 -0.08
C LYS A 282 -9.14 -13.57 0.50
N PRO A 283 -9.20 -13.24 1.80
CA PRO A 283 -8.26 -12.30 2.41
C PRO A 283 -6.82 -12.75 2.25
N GLU A 284 -6.55 -14.06 2.35
CA GLU A 284 -5.21 -14.64 2.16
C GLU A 284 -4.64 -14.39 0.75
N THR A 285 -5.51 -14.24 -0.26
CA THR A 285 -5.08 -13.87 -1.62
C THR A 285 -4.53 -12.44 -1.63
N ILE A 286 -5.17 -11.52 -0.92
CA ILE A 286 -4.72 -10.13 -0.82
C ILE A 286 -3.43 -10.06 -0.02
N GLU A 287 -3.32 -10.78 1.10
CA GLU A 287 -2.10 -10.85 1.91
C GLU A 287 -0.91 -11.32 1.08
N LYS A 288 -1.07 -12.45 0.37
CA LYS A 288 -0.02 -13.03 -0.48
C LYS A 288 0.44 -12.08 -1.59
N LEU A 289 -0.48 -11.34 -2.21
CA LEU A 289 -0.19 -10.49 -3.35
C LEU A 289 0.24 -9.06 -2.98
N SER A 290 -0.13 -8.58 -1.79
CA SER A 290 0.27 -7.27 -1.28
C SER A 290 1.54 -7.32 -0.43
N GLY A 291 1.89 -8.49 0.13
CA GLY A 291 2.99 -8.61 1.09
C GLY A 291 2.65 -8.04 2.47
N LEU A 292 1.36 -7.97 2.80
CA LEU A 292 0.83 -7.45 4.06
C LEU A 292 0.07 -8.55 4.80
N LEU A 293 -0.10 -8.42 6.11
CA LEU A 293 -1.01 -9.26 6.91
C LEU A 293 -2.13 -8.38 7.45
N PHE A 294 -3.39 -8.81 7.33
CA PHE A 294 -4.51 -7.99 7.79
C PHE A 294 -5.18 -8.64 8.99
N PHE A 295 -5.48 -7.84 10.01
CA PHE A 295 -6.27 -8.28 11.16
C PHE A 295 -5.67 -9.52 11.88
N ASP A 296 -4.34 -9.59 11.97
CA ASP A 296 -3.58 -10.72 12.55
C ASP A 296 -3.92 -10.98 14.03
N ARG A 297 -4.51 -9.98 14.71
CA ARG A 297 -4.99 -10.05 16.10
C ARG A 297 -6.47 -10.40 16.24
N VAL A 298 -7.20 -10.63 15.14
CA VAL A 298 -8.60 -11.10 15.23
C VAL A 298 -8.60 -12.60 15.47
N ALA A 299 -9.17 -13.00 16.60
CA ALA A 299 -9.31 -14.41 16.95
C ALA A 299 -10.27 -15.11 15.97
N ARG A 300 -9.81 -16.19 15.33
CA ARG A 300 -10.55 -16.91 14.26
C ARG A 300 -11.89 -17.47 14.74
N ASP A 301 -12.02 -17.82 16.02
CA ASP A 301 -13.25 -18.31 16.67
C ASP A 301 -14.35 -17.23 16.79
N LYS A 302 -13.95 -15.96 16.82
CA LYS A 302 -14.87 -14.82 16.86
C LYS A 302 -15.34 -14.37 15.47
N LEU A 303 -14.67 -14.85 14.42
CA LEU A 303 -15.05 -14.57 13.04
C LEU A 303 -16.24 -15.46 12.66
N LYS A 304 -17.40 -14.85 12.36
CA LYS A 304 -18.63 -15.57 12.00
C LYS A 304 -18.74 -15.84 10.51
N SER A 305 -18.23 -14.92 9.70
CA SER A 305 -18.25 -15.09 8.25
C SER A 305 -17.10 -14.37 7.56
N ILE A 306 -16.71 -14.91 6.40
CA ILE A 306 -15.79 -14.31 5.44
C ILE A 306 -16.54 -14.24 4.11
N ASN A 307 -16.71 -13.02 3.58
CA ASN A 307 -17.41 -12.75 2.32
C ASN A 307 -18.83 -13.39 2.30
N GLY A 308 -19.56 -13.26 3.40
CA GLY A 308 -20.92 -13.79 3.56
C GLY A 308 -21.02 -15.31 3.75
N LYS A 309 -19.90 -16.04 3.73
CA LYS A 309 -19.85 -17.48 4.02
C LYS A 309 -19.42 -17.71 5.46
N LYS A 310 -20.06 -18.66 6.15
CA LYS A 310 -19.67 -19.02 7.52
C LYS A 310 -18.17 -19.35 7.58
N ALA A 311 -17.48 -18.73 8.53
CA ALA A 311 -16.04 -18.91 8.73
C ALA A 311 -15.70 -20.28 9.32
#